data_AF-A0A1H0X3F9-F1
#
_entry.id   AF-A0A1H0X3F9-F1
#
_cell.length_a   1.000
_cell.length_b   1.000
_cell.length_c   1.000
_cell.angle_alpha   90.00
_cell.angle_beta   90.00
_cell.angle_gamma   90.00
#
_symmetry.space_group_name_H-M   'P 1'
#
loop_
_entity.id
_entity.type
_entity.pdbx_description
1 polymer ?
#
loop_
_entity_poly.entity_id
_entity_poly.type
_entity_poly.pdbx_seq_one_letter_code
_entity_poly.pdbx_strand_id
1 'polypeptide(L)'
;MIRERSNEDLDRLCDLLGELDEHARVLGRWQPRDWLQEVDAERSWVFDQAPVSIAPTRNVVGHVQIYRPPQARWVRDVAAHTCRQVDELLVIGRLFVKPAKHDYGIARYLLKESVKYVETRESLPVLDPSDLALIPPSLCTKLGFTELHTEDHTPSPLARTE
;
A
#
# COMPACT_ATOMS: atom_id res chain seq x y z
N MET A 1 -3.20 5.13 15.60
CA MET A 1 -1.91 5.78 15.32
C MET A 1 -1.14 4.96 14.30
N ILE A 2 -0.31 5.60 13.47
CA ILE A 2 0.59 4.87 12.58
C ILE A 2 1.86 4.51 13.35
N ARG A 3 2.33 3.28 13.21
CA ARG A 3 3.61 2.80 13.77
C ARG A 3 4.25 1.77 12.85
N GLU A 4 5.53 1.51 13.08
CA GLU A 4 6.21 0.37 12.45
C GLU A 4 5.50 -0.94 12.78
N ARG A 5 5.37 -1.79 11.76
CA ARG A 5 4.89 -3.16 11.87
C ARG A 5 5.95 -3.99 12.58
N SER A 6 5.53 -4.73 13.58
CA SER A 6 6.34 -5.76 14.24
C SER A 6 5.93 -7.15 13.75
N ASN A 7 6.78 -8.15 14.00
CA ASN A 7 6.45 -9.55 13.68
C ASN A 7 5.21 -10.06 14.43
N GLU A 8 4.89 -9.47 15.59
CA GLU A 8 3.70 -9.83 16.38
C GLU A 8 2.39 -9.39 15.71
N ASP A 9 2.44 -8.44 14.78
CA ASP A 9 1.26 -7.97 14.06
C ASP A 9 0.86 -8.92 12.92
N LEU A 10 1.74 -9.83 12.50
CA LEU A 10 1.54 -10.67 11.31
C LEU A 10 0.29 -11.54 11.41
N ASP A 11 0.05 -12.21 12.54
CA ASP A 11 -1.14 -13.05 12.70
C ASP A 11 -2.42 -12.22 12.58
N ARG A 12 -2.47 -11.07 13.26
CA ARG A 12 -3.64 -10.18 13.19
C ARG A 12 -3.85 -9.61 11.80
N LEU A 13 -2.78 -9.32 11.07
CA LEU A 13 -2.85 -8.87 9.68
C LEU A 13 -3.33 -9.97 8.73
N CYS A 14 -2.94 -11.22 8.97
CA CYS A 14 -3.45 -12.37 8.22
C CYS A 14 -4.95 -12.55 8.45
N ASP A 15 -5.41 -12.46 9.71
CA ASP A 15 -6.84 -12.50 10.04
C ASP A 15 -7.59 -11.38 9.31
N LEU A 16 -7.06 -10.16 9.38
CA LEU A 16 -7.68 -8.98 8.78
C LEU A 16 -7.78 -9.12 7.26
N LEU A 17 -6.75 -9.66 6.59
CA LEU A 17 -6.81 -9.95 5.15
C LEU A 17 -7.94 -10.93 4.83
N GLY A 18 -8.15 -11.96 5.66
CA GLY A 18 -9.27 -12.89 5.50
C GLY A 18 -10.66 -12.27 5.68
N GLU A 19 -10.76 -11.09 6.32
CA GLU A 19 -12.00 -10.34 6.49
C GLU A 19 -12.37 -9.49 5.25
N LEU A 20 -11.48 -9.35 4.24
CA LEU A 20 -11.70 -8.48 3.06
C LEU A 20 -12.33 -9.25 1.89
N ASP A 21 -13.33 -8.68 1.23
CA ASP A 21 -14.01 -9.36 0.11
C ASP A 21 -13.06 -9.69 -1.07
N GLU A 22 -12.14 -8.77 -1.40
CA GLU A 22 -11.20 -8.91 -2.53
C GLU A 22 -9.93 -9.70 -2.19
N HIS A 23 -9.80 -10.26 -0.98
CA HIS A 23 -8.56 -10.90 -0.52
C HIS A 23 -8.13 -12.04 -1.46
N ALA A 24 -9.06 -12.88 -1.89
CA ALA A 24 -8.75 -14.02 -2.75
C ALA A 24 -8.19 -13.58 -4.12
N ARG A 25 -8.67 -12.45 -4.63
CA ARG A 25 -8.20 -11.88 -5.89
C ARG A 25 -6.79 -11.33 -5.75
N VAL A 26 -6.52 -10.61 -4.66
CA VAL A 26 -5.23 -9.94 -4.42
C VAL A 26 -4.14 -10.93 -4.00
N LEU A 27 -4.48 -11.89 -3.13
CA LEU A 27 -3.55 -12.93 -2.71
C LEU A 27 -3.33 -13.99 -3.80
N GLY A 28 -4.32 -14.24 -4.66
CA GLY A 28 -4.25 -15.31 -5.65
C GLY A 28 -4.01 -16.67 -4.99
N ARG A 29 -2.82 -17.26 -5.20
CA ARG A 29 -2.42 -18.55 -4.58
C ARG A 29 -1.51 -18.38 -3.35
N TRP A 30 -1.16 -17.16 -2.99
CA TRP A 30 -0.25 -16.88 -1.91
C TRP A 30 -0.92 -17.06 -0.55
N GLN A 31 -0.17 -17.59 0.42
CA GLN A 31 -0.59 -17.53 1.82
C GLN A 31 -0.49 -16.07 2.30
N PRO A 32 -1.43 -15.57 3.13
CA PRO A 32 -1.44 -14.19 3.58
C PRO A 32 -0.12 -13.74 4.23
N ARG A 33 0.49 -14.63 5.04
CA ARG A 33 1.76 -14.37 5.70
C ARG A 33 2.91 -14.23 4.71
N ASP A 34 3.02 -15.16 3.77
CA ASP A 34 4.05 -15.14 2.73
C ASP A 34 3.90 -13.89 1.86
N TRP A 35 2.67 -13.56 1.49
CA TRP A 35 2.36 -12.32 0.79
C TRP A 35 2.90 -11.14 1.59
N LEU A 36 2.51 -10.94 2.85
CA LEU A 36 2.98 -9.82 3.71
C LEU A 36 4.50 -9.71 3.93
N GLN A 37 5.28 -10.73 3.55
CA GLN A 37 6.74 -10.79 3.74
C GLN A 37 7.52 -10.92 2.43
N GLU A 38 6.85 -11.06 1.29
CA GLU A 38 7.50 -11.35 0.00
C GLU A 38 8.34 -10.18 -0.53
N VAL A 39 7.93 -8.94 -0.28
CA VAL A 39 8.72 -7.76 -0.65
C VAL A 39 9.71 -7.38 0.44
N ASP A 40 10.91 -6.98 0.02
CA ASP A 40 11.89 -6.32 0.88
C ASP A 40 11.45 -4.86 1.11
N ALA A 41 10.59 -4.68 2.12
CA ALA A 41 9.98 -3.40 2.42
C ALA A 41 10.96 -2.44 3.10
N GLU A 42 11.14 -1.25 2.53
CA GLU A 42 11.84 -0.15 3.18
C GLU A 42 11.08 0.32 4.43
N ARG A 43 9.75 0.33 4.35
CA ARG A 43 8.85 0.58 5.48
C ARG A 43 7.66 -0.36 5.45
N SER A 44 7.29 -0.83 6.63
CA SER A 44 6.05 -1.58 6.85
C SER A 44 5.32 -0.91 8.01
N TRP A 45 4.18 -0.29 7.73
CA TRP A 45 3.42 0.42 8.74
C TRP A 45 2.08 -0.23 9.01
N VAL A 46 1.62 -0.08 10.24
CA VAL A 46 0.28 -0.45 10.67
C VAL A 46 -0.45 0.74 11.26
N PHE A 47 -1.78 0.73 11.13
CA PHE A 47 -2.63 1.59 11.92
C PHE A 47 -3.13 0.81 13.14
N ASP A 48 -2.64 1.20 14.31
CA ASP A 48 -3.02 0.65 15.60
C ASP A 48 -4.12 1.51 16.23
N GLN A 49 -5.27 0.92 16.54
CA GLN A 49 -6.40 1.62 17.17
C GLN A 49 -6.27 1.76 18.71
N ALA A 50 -5.15 1.38 19.30
CA ALA A 50 -4.87 1.62 20.72
C ALA A 50 -5.08 3.11 21.10
N PRO A 51 -5.70 3.40 22.25
CA PRO A 51 -5.63 4.73 22.86
C PRO A 51 -4.18 5.13 23.11
N VAL A 52 -3.84 6.40 22.87
CA VAL A 52 -2.48 6.96 22.98
C VAL A 52 -1.85 6.75 24.37
N SER A 53 -2.66 6.49 25.40
CA SER A 53 -2.25 6.28 26.79
C SER A 53 -1.94 4.82 27.16
N ILE A 54 -2.13 3.85 26.25
CA ILE A 54 -1.85 2.44 26.49
C ILE A 54 -0.76 1.99 25.51
N ALA A 55 0.20 1.19 25.99
CA ALA A 55 1.19 0.52 25.15
C ALA A 55 0.50 -0.15 23.94
N PRO A 56 1.17 -0.28 22.78
CA PRO A 56 0.58 -0.82 21.56
C PRO A 56 -0.31 -2.02 21.86
N THR A 57 -1.62 -1.80 21.76
CA THR A 57 -2.58 -2.88 21.93
C THR A 57 -2.61 -3.55 20.57
N ARG A 58 -2.57 -4.87 20.49
CA ARG A 58 -2.55 -5.62 19.21
C ARG A 58 -3.81 -5.44 18.33
N ASN A 59 -4.51 -4.32 18.47
CA ASN A 59 -5.66 -3.86 17.70
C ASN A 59 -5.22 -3.15 16.41
N VAL A 60 -4.41 -3.85 15.62
CA VAL A 60 -4.07 -3.42 14.27
C VAL A 60 -5.30 -3.55 13.38
N VAL A 61 -5.61 -2.48 12.67
CA VAL A 61 -6.78 -2.38 11.78
C VAL A 61 -6.44 -1.92 10.38
N GLY A 62 -5.17 -1.72 10.07
CA GLY A 62 -4.74 -1.37 8.72
C GLY A 62 -3.24 -1.53 8.55
N HIS A 63 -2.81 -1.61 7.30
CA HIS A 63 -1.44 -1.89 6.93
C HIS A 63 -1.09 -1.21 5.61
N VAL A 64 0.20 -0.92 5.41
CA VAL A 64 0.79 -0.47 4.15
C VAL A 64 2.27 -0.82 4.12
N GLN A 65 2.81 -1.08 2.94
CA GLN A 65 4.25 -1.22 2.72
C GLN A 65 4.74 -0.23 1.68
N ILE A 66 5.97 0.22 1.88
CA ILE A 66 6.74 1.02 0.94
C ILE A 66 7.98 0.22 0.61
N TYR A 67 8.19 -0.09 -0.67
CA TYR A 67 9.27 -0.95 -1.11
C TYR A 67 9.86 -0.46 -2.43
N ARG A 68 11.06 -0.96 -2.73
CA ARG A 68 11.71 -0.71 -4.01
C ARG A 68 10.88 -1.31 -5.14
N PRO A 69 10.82 -0.65 -6.30
CA PRO A 69 10.06 -1.16 -7.42
C PRO A 69 10.52 -2.56 -7.83
N PRO A 70 9.59 -3.52 -8.05
CA PRO A 70 9.95 -4.84 -8.54
C PRO A 70 10.47 -4.76 -9.98
N GLN A 71 11.15 -5.82 -10.44
CA GLN A 71 11.54 -5.97 -11.85
C GLN A 71 10.34 -6.34 -12.74
N ALA A 72 9.32 -5.49 -12.75
CA ALA A 72 8.09 -5.68 -13.51
C ALA A 72 8.03 -4.75 -14.73
N ARG A 73 7.26 -5.14 -15.76
CA ARG A 73 7.06 -4.31 -16.96
C ARG A 73 6.37 -2.98 -16.61
N TRP A 74 5.29 -3.01 -15.83
CA TRP A 74 4.56 -1.80 -15.43
C TRP A 74 5.45 -0.76 -14.76
N VAL A 75 6.45 -1.16 -13.97
CA VAL A 75 7.40 -0.23 -13.34
C VAL A 75 8.21 0.53 -14.38
N ARG A 76 8.70 -0.17 -15.40
CA ARG A 76 9.44 0.44 -16.52
C ARG A 76 8.55 1.37 -17.34
N ASP A 77 7.30 0.98 -17.54
CA ASP A 77 6.33 1.80 -18.25
C ASP A 77 6.02 3.09 -17.48
N VAL A 78 5.81 3.01 -16.16
CA VAL A 78 5.63 4.19 -15.31
C VAL A 78 6.85 5.11 -15.38
N ALA A 79 8.05 4.57 -15.19
CA ALA A 79 9.31 5.34 -15.26
C ALA A 79 9.43 6.09 -16.60
N ALA A 80 9.16 5.41 -17.71
CA ALA A 80 9.18 6.00 -19.05
C ALA A 80 8.13 7.11 -19.22
N HIS A 81 6.90 6.90 -18.76
CA HIS A 81 5.83 7.91 -18.84
C HIS A 81 6.11 9.16 -18.01
N THR A 82 6.79 9.00 -16.88
CA THR A 82 7.11 10.11 -15.97
C THR A 82 8.48 10.73 -16.24
N CYS A 83 9.21 10.27 -17.27
CA CYS A 83 10.58 10.69 -17.57
C CYS A 83 11.55 10.52 -16.37
N ARG A 84 11.38 9.45 -15.60
CA ARG A 84 12.15 9.13 -14.38
C ARG A 84 12.93 7.83 -14.60
N GLN A 85 13.96 7.60 -13.80
CA GLN A 85 14.60 6.30 -13.67
C GLN A 85 13.83 5.40 -12.69
N VAL A 86 13.99 4.08 -12.80
CA VAL A 86 13.30 3.13 -11.92
C VAL A 86 13.70 3.30 -10.44
N ASP A 87 14.96 3.63 -10.17
CA ASP A 87 15.48 3.88 -8.83
C ASP A 87 15.02 5.21 -8.22
N GLU A 88 14.40 6.08 -9.01
CA GLU A 88 13.72 7.29 -8.55
C GLU A 88 12.26 7.04 -8.15
N LEU A 89 11.78 5.79 -8.20
CA LEU A 89 10.42 5.41 -7.82
C LEU A 89 10.42 4.66 -6.49
N LEU A 90 9.37 4.84 -5.70
CA LEU A 90 9.04 3.95 -4.59
C LEU A 90 7.58 3.50 -4.70
N VAL A 91 7.37 2.19 -4.47
CA VAL A 91 6.06 1.57 -4.57
C VAL A 91 5.39 1.56 -3.21
N ILE A 92 4.17 2.09 -3.17
CA ILE A 92 3.25 1.97 -2.05
C ILE A 92 2.28 0.85 -2.39
N GLY A 93 2.37 -0.25 -1.66
CA GLY A 93 1.56 -1.44 -1.88
C GLY A 93 1.06 -2.01 -0.57
N ARG A 94 0.31 -3.10 -0.68
CA ARG A 94 -0.23 -3.89 0.43
C ARG A 94 -1.00 -3.01 1.41
N LEU A 95 -1.67 -1.99 0.86
CA LEU A 95 -2.52 -1.05 1.58
C LEU A 95 -3.90 -1.69 1.75
N PHE A 96 -4.25 -1.98 2.99
CA PHE A 96 -5.58 -2.51 3.31
C PHE A 96 -5.99 -2.13 4.73
N VAL A 97 -7.29 -2.02 4.95
CA VAL A 97 -7.88 -1.57 6.23
C VAL A 97 -9.09 -2.42 6.53
N LYS A 98 -9.26 -2.77 7.82
CA LYS A 98 -10.43 -3.49 8.31
C LYS A 98 -11.72 -2.74 7.92
N PRO A 99 -12.71 -3.39 7.30
CA PRO A 99 -13.99 -2.77 7.01
C PRO A 99 -14.66 -2.28 8.30
N ALA A 100 -14.91 -0.97 8.38
CA ALA A 100 -15.47 -0.31 9.55
C ALA A 100 -15.95 1.10 9.20
N LYS A 101 -16.73 1.73 10.08
CA LYS A 101 -17.24 3.10 9.89
C LYS A 101 -16.16 4.15 9.51
N HIS A 102 -14.90 3.91 9.90
CA HIS A 102 -13.79 4.85 9.72
C HIS A 102 -12.66 4.32 8.81
N ASP A 103 -12.91 3.22 8.09
CA ASP A 103 -11.92 2.59 7.20
C ASP A 103 -11.31 3.56 6.18
N TYR A 104 -12.14 4.36 5.51
CA TYR A 104 -11.72 5.36 4.54
C TYR A 104 -10.77 6.40 5.16
N GLY A 105 -11.06 6.84 6.38
CA GLY A 105 -10.23 7.82 7.10
C GLY A 105 -8.86 7.24 7.44
N ILE A 106 -8.82 5.97 7.83
CA ILE A 106 -7.59 5.25 8.15
C ILE A 106 -6.76 5.00 6.88
N ALA A 107 -7.39 4.50 5.80
CA ALA A 107 -6.73 4.27 4.51
C ALA A 107 -6.14 5.56 3.95
N ARG A 108 -6.91 6.66 4.03
CA ARG A 108 -6.44 8.00 3.64
C ARG A 108 -5.23 8.45 4.45
N TYR A 109 -5.24 8.21 5.76
CA TYR A 109 -4.14 8.65 6.61
C TYR A 109 -2.88 7.84 6.36
N LEU A 110 -2.98 6.50 6.23
CA LEU A 110 -1.87 5.63 5.85
C LEU A 110 -1.28 6.02 4.50
N LEU A 111 -2.11 6.21 3.48
CA LEU A 111 -1.64 6.57 2.15
C LEU A 111 -0.99 7.97 2.12
N LYS A 112 -1.55 8.94 2.84
CA LYS A 112 -0.97 10.29 2.94
C LYS A 112 0.41 10.27 3.60
N GLU A 113 0.58 9.56 4.71
CA GLU A 113 1.90 9.44 5.35
C GLU A 113 2.89 8.67 4.47
N SER A 114 2.42 7.68 3.71
CA SER A 114 3.26 6.92 2.77
C SER A 114 3.77 7.80 1.63
N VAL A 115 2.90 8.61 1.02
CA VAL A 115 3.28 9.60 -0.01
C VAL A 115 4.31 10.57 0.55
N LYS A 116 4.05 11.15 1.72
CA LYS A 116 4.97 12.08 2.38
C LYS A 116 6.35 11.44 2.61
N TYR A 117 6.38 10.19 3.05
CA TYR A 117 7.64 9.46 3.24
C TYR A 117 8.43 9.33 1.94
N VAL A 118 7.77 8.89 0.87
CA VAL A 118 8.39 8.72 -0.45
C VAL A 118 8.92 10.06 -0.98
N GLU A 119 8.15 11.14 -0.85
CA GLU A 119 8.56 12.48 -1.27
C GLU A 119 9.78 12.99 -0.47
N THR A 120 9.87 12.68 0.84
CA THR A 120 11.07 13.04 1.64
C THR A 120 12.34 12.30 1.23
N ARG A 121 12.22 11.24 0.42
CA ARG A 121 13.33 10.51 -0.21
C ARG A 121 13.65 11.02 -1.62
N GLU A 122 13.01 12.12 -2.04
CA GLU A 122 13.11 12.66 -3.40
C GLU A 122 12.69 11.65 -4.48
N SER A 123 11.88 10.67 -4.11
CA SER A 123 11.37 9.62 -5.01
C SER A 123 9.91 9.89 -5.39
N LEU A 124 9.48 9.36 -6.54
CA LEU A 124 8.10 9.44 -7.00
C LEU A 124 7.26 8.30 -6.39
N PRO A 125 6.12 8.59 -5.72
CA PRO A 125 5.24 7.57 -5.19
C PRO A 125 4.37 6.96 -6.29
N VAL A 126 4.37 5.63 -6.33
CA VAL A 126 3.60 4.82 -7.29
C VAL A 126 2.80 3.77 -6.53
N LEU A 127 1.54 3.53 -6.90
CA LEU A 127 0.73 2.47 -6.29
C LEU A 127 0.91 1.15 -7.03
N ASP A 128 1.00 0.05 -6.30
CA ASP A 128 1.03 -1.30 -6.90
C ASP A 128 -0.33 -1.62 -7.55
N PRO A 129 -0.38 -1.88 -8.87
CA PRO A 129 -1.63 -2.21 -9.56
C PRO A 129 -2.31 -3.46 -8.97
N SER A 130 -1.53 -4.44 -8.49
CA SER A 130 -2.03 -5.71 -7.98
C SER A 130 -2.91 -5.55 -6.74
N ASP A 131 -2.67 -4.47 -5.99
CA ASP A 131 -3.28 -4.22 -4.68
C ASP A 131 -4.40 -3.17 -4.73
N LEU A 132 -4.64 -2.55 -5.90
CA LEU A 132 -5.62 -1.47 -6.05
C LEU A 132 -7.04 -1.90 -5.70
N ALA A 133 -7.37 -3.19 -5.80
CA ALA A 133 -8.68 -3.71 -5.40
C ALA A 133 -8.99 -3.48 -3.91
N LEU A 134 -7.97 -3.30 -3.07
CA LEU A 134 -8.12 -3.03 -1.63
C LEU A 134 -8.21 -1.53 -1.31
N ILE A 135 -8.01 -0.67 -2.31
CA ILE A 135 -7.97 0.79 -2.14
C ILE A 135 -9.20 1.40 -2.80
N PRO A 136 -10.03 2.19 -2.07
CA PRO A 136 -11.13 2.90 -2.70
C PRO A 136 -10.62 3.81 -3.84
N PRO A 137 -11.11 3.68 -5.10
CA PRO A 137 -10.58 4.47 -6.23
C PRO A 137 -10.65 5.98 -6.02
N SER A 138 -11.71 6.45 -5.34
CA SER A 138 -11.88 7.87 -4.99
C SER A 138 -10.79 8.42 -4.08
N LEU A 139 -10.08 7.55 -3.34
CA LEU A 139 -8.97 7.95 -2.49
C LEU A 139 -7.74 8.30 -3.33
N CYS A 140 -7.44 7.47 -4.33
CA CYS A 140 -6.32 7.67 -5.25
C CYS A 140 -6.45 9.01 -5.98
N THR A 141 -7.62 9.29 -6.56
CA THR A 141 -7.88 10.55 -7.27
C THR A 141 -7.77 11.78 -6.36
N LYS A 142 -8.28 11.71 -5.11
CA LYS A 142 -8.20 12.84 -4.16
C LYS A 142 -6.78 13.12 -3.68
N LEU A 143 -5.94 12.10 -3.66
CA LEU A 143 -4.50 12.21 -3.43
C LEU A 143 -3.74 12.35 -4.75
N GLY A 144 -4.43 12.79 -5.83
CA GLY A 144 -3.92 13.07 -7.18
C GLY A 144 -2.97 12.03 -7.74
N PHE A 145 -3.29 10.77 -7.53
CA PHE A 145 -2.80 9.70 -8.38
C PHE A 145 -3.61 9.69 -9.67
N THR A 146 -2.93 9.51 -10.79
CA THR A 146 -3.51 9.41 -12.12
C THR A 146 -3.18 8.06 -12.72
N GLU A 147 -4.16 7.49 -13.42
CA GLU A 147 -3.95 6.23 -14.15
C GLU A 147 -2.99 6.48 -15.30
N LEU A 148 -1.94 5.67 -15.34
CA LEU A 148 -1.07 5.58 -16.50
C LEU A 148 -1.59 4.42 -17.35
N HIS A 149 -2.35 4.76 -18.39
CA HIS A 149 -2.81 3.77 -19.36
C HIS A 149 -1.58 3.16 -20.04
N THR A 150 -1.31 1.91 -19.68
CA THR A 150 -0.29 1.06 -20.29
C THR A 150 -1.02 -0.07 -20.99
N GLU A 151 -0.66 -0.38 -22.24
CA GLU A 151 -1.52 -1.15 -23.16
C GLU A 151 -1.84 -2.60 -22.70
N ASP A 152 -1.26 -3.12 -21.61
CA ASP A 152 -1.39 -4.54 -21.22
C ASP A 152 -1.58 -4.83 -19.71
N HIS A 153 -1.71 -3.84 -18.83
CA HIS A 153 -1.88 -4.10 -17.39
C HIS A 153 -3.29 -3.74 -16.91
N THR A 154 -4.07 -4.76 -16.51
CA THR A 154 -5.36 -4.58 -15.84
C THR A 154 -5.29 -5.11 -14.41
N PRO A 155 -5.49 -4.26 -13.38
CA PRO A 155 -5.72 -2.81 -13.49
C PRO A 155 -4.43 -2.03 -13.84
N SER A 156 -4.59 -0.84 -14.41
CA SER A 156 -3.49 0.07 -14.78
C SER A 156 -2.74 0.57 -13.54
N PRO A 157 -1.42 0.79 -13.61
CA PRO A 157 -0.68 1.42 -12.52
C PRO A 157 -1.11 2.88 -12.34
N LEU A 158 -1.02 3.35 -11.09
CA LEU A 158 -1.36 4.72 -10.68
C LEU A 158 -0.10 5.44 -10.19
N ALA A 159 0.24 6.60 -10.76
CA ALA A 159 1.36 7.44 -10.33
C ALA A 159 0.88 8.82 -9.90
N ARG A 160 1.59 9.45 -8.97
CA ARG A 160 1.30 10.82 -8.53
C ARG A 160 1.64 11.82 -9.65
N THR A 161 0.71 12.70 -10.01
CA THR A 161 1.01 13.86 -10.86
C THR A 161 1.60 14.99 -10.03
N GLU A 162 2.63 15.65 -10.55
CA GLU A 162 3.21 16.89 -9.99
C GLU A 162 2.18 18.03 -9.91
#